data_AF-G0M6T1-F1
#
_entry.id   AF-G0M6T1-F1
#
_cell.length_a   1.000
_cell.length_b   1.000
_cell.length_c   1.000
_cell.angle_alpha   90.00
_cell.angle_beta   90.00
_cell.angle_gamma   90.00
#
_symmetry.space_group_name_H-M   'P 1'
#
loop_
_entity.id
_entity.type
_entity.pdbx_description
1 polymer ?
#
loop_
_entity_poly.entity_id
_entity_poly.type
_entity_poly.pdbx_seq_one_letter_code
_entity_poly.pdbx_strand_id
1 'polypeptide(L)'
;MITVRNRFMPGSDCLETQSGSSELLEKTVQELSEIVHKRNVTKLTELPFEARIDENNRLIEFEKCFINPHGVPGNPQARHLLFHPSADDWYNGDAISQVHDMISRIETSLNEQKLNHYSKRLAKEIALVNVAFICAKHSLSDFFTL
;
A
#
# COMPACT_ATOMS: atom_id res chain seq x y z
N MET A 1 -11.34 0.17 -12.85
CA MET A 1 -10.96 -0.30 -14.21
C MET A 1 -10.06 0.75 -14.84
N ILE A 2 -8.77 0.72 -14.52
CA ILE A 2 -7.78 1.68 -15.05
C ILE A 2 -7.34 1.16 -16.42
N THR A 3 -7.69 1.88 -17.49
CA THR A 3 -7.35 1.50 -18.86
C THR A 3 -6.04 2.18 -19.26
N VAL A 4 -4.90 1.54 -18.98
CA VAL A 4 -3.59 2.03 -19.44
C VAL A 4 -3.45 1.71 -20.93
N ARG A 5 -3.62 2.72 -21.79
CA ARG A 5 -3.50 2.57 -23.25
C ARG A 5 -2.04 2.36 -23.67
N ASN A 6 -1.73 1.12 -24.07
CA ASN A 6 -0.92 0.74 -25.24
C ASN A 6 0.39 1.50 -25.53
N ARG A 7 1.21 1.76 -24.49
CA ARG A 7 2.64 2.10 -24.63
C ARG A 7 3.58 1.11 -23.92
N PHE A 8 3.12 -0.12 -23.68
CA PHE A 8 3.95 -1.18 -23.12
C PHE A 8 4.66 -1.95 -24.25
N MET A 9 6.00 -1.90 -24.23
CA MET A 9 6.89 -2.65 -25.12
C MET A 9 6.72 -4.18 -24.94
N PRO A 10 7.05 -5.00 -25.97
CA PRO A 10 6.83 -6.44 -25.95
C PRO A 10 7.91 -7.12 -25.09
N GLY A 11 7.65 -7.21 -23.79
CA GLY A 11 8.37 -8.04 -22.83
C GLY A 11 7.33 -8.68 -21.91
N SER A 12 6.76 -9.79 -22.34
CA SER A 12 5.58 -10.45 -21.76
C SER A 12 5.70 -10.76 -20.27
N ASP A 13 6.92 -10.97 -19.76
CA ASP A 13 7.17 -11.34 -18.36
C ASP A 13 6.80 -10.23 -17.35
N CYS A 14 7.13 -8.96 -17.64
CA CYS A 14 6.94 -7.90 -16.64
C CYS A 14 5.46 -7.49 -16.47
N LEU A 15 4.65 -7.65 -17.52
CA LEU A 15 3.21 -7.35 -17.48
C LEU A 15 2.43 -8.41 -16.71
N GLU A 16 2.73 -9.69 -16.91
CA GLU A 16 2.10 -10.78 -16.15
C GLU A 16 2.47 -10.74 -14.66
N THR A 17 3.70 -10.37 -14.34
CA THR A 17 4.13 -10.22 -12.93
C THR A 17 3.43 -9.03 -12.25
N GLN A 18 3.12 -7.97 -13.00
CA GLN A 18 2.40 -6.80 -12.48
C GLN A 18 0.90 -7.06 -12.30
N SER A 19 0.26 -7.82 -13.19
CA SER A 19 -1.14 -8.21 -13.00
C SER A 19 -1.34 -9.11 -11.78
N GLY A 20 -0.46 -10.10 -11.57
CA GLY A 20 -0.55 -10.99 -10.41
C GLY A 20 -0.28 -10.28 -9.08
N SER A 21 0.64 -9.31 -9.06
CA SER A 21 0.93 -8.54 -7.84
C SER A 21 -0.18 -7.54 -7.48
N SER A 22 -0.84 -6.95 -8.47
CA SER A 22 -2.03 -6.12 -8.26
C SER A 22 -3.21 -6.93 -7.71
N GLU A 23 -3.48 -8.12 -8.26
CA GLU A 23 -4.54 -9.01 -7.79
C GLU A 23 -4.32 -9.44 -6.33
N LEU A 24 -3.07 -9.76 -5.96
CA LEU A 24 -2.72 -10.11 -4.59
C LEU A 24 -2.95 -8.94 -3.62
N LEU A 25 -2.60 -7.72 -4.04
CA LEU A 25 -2.85 -6.51 -3.25
C LEU A 25 -4.34 -6.28 -3.06
N GLU A 26 -5.14 -6.36 -4.14
CA GLU A 26 -6.60 -6.23 -4.09
C GLU A 26 -7.23 -7.23 -3.12
N LYS A 27 -6.81 -8.49 -3.17
CA LYS A 27 -7.27 -9.53 -2.24
C LYS A 27 -6.90 -9.20 -0.79
N THR A 28 -5.69 -8.73 -0.54
CA THR A 28 -5.23 -8.39 0.82
C THR A 28 -5.99 -7.20 1.39
N VAL A 29 -6.26 -6.18 0.56
CA VAL A 29 -7.08 -5.02 0.92
C VAL A 29 -8.52 -5.45 1.24
N GLN A 30 -9.08 -6.36 0.44
CA GLN A 30 -10.42 -6.90 0.67
C GLN A 30 -10.50 -7.67 2.01
N GLU A 31 -9.52 -8.54 2.29
CA GLU A 31 -9.45 -9.27 3.56
C GLU A 31 -9.34 -8.33 4.77
N LEU A 32 -8.50 -7.29 4.68
CA LEU A 32 -8.40 -6.28 5.72
C LEU A 32 -9.72 -5.53 5.91
N SER A 33 -10.38 -5.13 4.82
CA SER A 33 -11.67 -4.46 4.87
C SER A 33 -12.72 -5.30 5.60
N GLU A 34 -12.77 -6.61 5.33
CA GLU A 34 -13.68 -7.52 6.01
C GLU A 34 -13.39 -7.62 7.52
N ILE A 35 -12.12 -7.63 7.93
CA ILE A 35 -11.72 -7.62 9.35
C ILE A 35 -12.21 -6.34 10.03
N VAL A 36 -12.01 -5.18 9.39
CA VAL A 36 -12.43 -3.88 9.92
C VAL A 36 -13.95 -3.82 10.05
N HIS A 37 -14.71 -4.25 9.03
CA HIS A 37 -16.17 -4.24 9.06
C HIS A 37 -16.76 -5.20 10.11
N LYS A 38 -16.07 -6.29 10.43
CA LYS A 38 -16.49 -7.23 11.48
C LYS A 38 -16.24 -6.71 12.91
N ARG A 39 -15.45 -5.65 13.09
CA ARG A 39 -15.15 -5.11 14.43
C ARG A 39 -16.40 -4.44 15.04
N ASN A 40 -16.76 -4.86 16.24
CA ASN A 40 -17.80 -4.23 17.03
C ASN A 40 -17.19 -3.28 18.06
N VAL A 41 -17.20 -1.98 17.76
CA VAL A 41 -16.63 -0.92 18.61
C VAL A 41 -17.33 -0.80 19.97
N THR A 42 -18.60 -1.17 20.07
CA THR A 42 -19.36 -1.13 21.32
C THR A 42 -18.81 -2.11 22.35
N LYS A 43 -18.24 -3.23 21.90
CA LYS A 43 -17.59 -4.20 22.80
C LYS A 43 -16.34 -3.63 23.47
N LEU A 44 -15.67 -2.63 22.87
CA LEU A 44 -14.44 -2.05 23.41
C LEU A 44 -14.64 -1.47 24.82
N THR A 45 -15.80 -0.86 25.08
CA THR A 45 -16.13 -0.29 26.40
C THR A 45 -16.46 -1.36 27.45
N GLU A 46 -16.84 -2.56 27.02
CA GLU A 46 -17.18 -3.68 27.90
C GLU A 46 -15.93 -4.47 28.33
N LEU A 47 -14.78 -4.27 27.66
CA LEU A 47 -13.54 -4.98 27.97
C LEU A 47 -12.91 -4.50 29.29
N PRO A 48 -12.19 -5.38 30.02
CA PRO A 48 -11.29 -4.98 31.11
C PRO A 48 -10.26 -3.94 30.66
N PHE A 49 -9.68 -3.19 31.60
CA PHE A 49 -8.73 -2.11 31.29
C PHE A 49 -7.51 -2.59 30.51
N GLU A 50 -6.94 -3.73 30.89
CA GLU A 50 -5.78 -4.35 30.27
C GLU A 50 -6.08 -4.73 28.81
N ALA A 51 -7.23 -5.35 28.57
CA ALA A 51 -7.67 -5.70 27.22
C ALA A 51 -7.91 -4.46 26.34
N ARG A 52 -8.35 -3.33 26.91
CA ARG A 52 -8.44 -2.06 26.17
C ARG A 52 -7.07 -1.47 25.82
N ILE A 53 -6.08 -1.61 26.71
CA ILE A 53 -4.70 -1.19 26.42
C ILE A 53 -4.17 -1.98 25.23
N ASP A 54 -4.35 -3.30 25.24
CA ASP A 54 -3.90 -4.17 24.16
C ASP A 54 -4.54 -3.78 22.83
N GLU A 55 -5.85 -3.53 22.81
CA GLU A 55 -6.53 -3.06 21.59
C GLU A 55 -6.04 -1.68 21.11
N ASN A 56 -5.83 -0.73 22.02
CA ASN A 56 -5.29 0.58 21.65
C ASN A 56 -3.87 0.48 21.08
N ASN A 57 -3.02 -0.38 21.66
CA ASN A 57 -1.68 -0.63 21.16
C ASN A 57 -1.71 -1.21 19.76
N ARG A 58 -2.65 -2.12 19.46
CA ARG A 58 -2.82 -2.67 18.12
C ARG A 58 -3.27 -1.64 17.09
N LEU A 59 -4.15 -0.71 17.47
CA LEU A 59 -4.52 0.41 16.59
C LEU A 59 -3.31 1.31 16.28
N ILE A 60 -2.42 1.51 17.26
CA ILE A 60 -1.16 2.23 17.05
C ILE A 60 -0.22 1.44 16.11
N GLU A 61 -0.07 0.13 16.32
CA GLU A 61 0.76 -0.72 15.45
C GLU A 61 0.20 -0.83 14.03
N PHE A 62 -1.13 -0.81 13.88
CA PHE A 62 -1.78 -0.80 12.58
C PHE A 62 -1.32 0.38 11.72
N GLU A 63 -1.29 1.59 12.29
CA GLU A 63 -0.84 2.78 11.56
C GLU A 63 0.66 2.71 11.22
N LYS A 64 1.47 2.19 12.15
CA LYS A 64 2.93 2.04 11.95
C LYS A 64 3.27 1.10 10.79
N CYS A 65 2.42 0.12 10.46
CA CYS A 65 2.63 -0.77 9.32
C CYS A 65 2.77 -0.02 7.99
N PHE A 66 2.19 1.18 7.87
CA PHE A 66 2.27 2.00 6.67
C PHE A 66 3.47 2.96 6.64
N ILE A 67 4.38 2.88 7.62
CA ILE A 67 5.55 3.74 7.71
C ILE A 67 6.80 3.02 7.17
N ASN A 68 7.32 3.50 6.05
CA ASN A 68 8.63 3.09 5.54
C ASN A 68 9.74 3.93 6.21
N PRO A 69 10.65 3.32 7.00
CA PRO A 69 11.69 4.06 7.72
C PRO A 69 12.66 4.82 6.81
N HIS A 70 12.82 4.38 5.56
CA HIS A 70 13.72 5.03 4.59
C HIS A 70 13.10 6.23 3.88
N GLY A 71 11.78 6.42 4.00
CA GLY A 71 11.03 7.41 3.24
C GLY A 71 11.04 7.16 1.74
N VAL A 72 10.48 8.12 0.99
CA VAL A 72 10.53 8.09 -0.47
C VAL A 72 11.87 8.60 -0.98
N PRO A 73 12.39 8.09 -2.12
CA PRO A 73 13.66 8.57 -2.65
C PRO A 73 13.59 10.07 -3.00
N GLY A 74 14.51 10.85 -2.44
CA GLY A 74 14.53 12.31 -2.54
C GLY A 74 13.85 13.03 -1.37
N ASN A 75 13.02 12.34 -0.57
CA ASN A 75 12.40 12.90 0.62
C ASN A 75 12.31 11.87 1.78
N PRO A 76 13.36 11.77 2.63
CA PRO A 76 13.39 10.84 3.76
C PRO A 76 12.33 11.11 4.85
N GLN A 77 11.66 12.27 4.82
CA GLN A 77 10.59 12.63 5.76
C GLN A 77 9.22 12.16 5.30
N ALA A 78 9.01 11.97 3.99
CA ALA A 78 7.82 11.36 3.44
C ALA A 78 7.89 9.84 3.60
N ARG A 79 7.44 9.34 4.75
CA ARG A 79 7.56 7.93 5.16
C ARG A 79 6.28 7.13 5.03
N HIS A 80 5.14 7.79 5.00
CA HIS A 80 3.86 7.10 4.95
C HIS A 80 3.58 6.59 3.53
N LEU A 81 3.45 5.27 3.39
CA LEU A 81 3.35 4.57 2.09
C LEU A 81 2.07 4.90 1.32
N LEU A 82 0.96 5.11 2.04
CA LEU A 82 -0.32 5.47 1.39
C LEU A 82 -0.47 6.96 1.10
N PHE A 83 0.15 7.82 1.92
CA PHE A 83 -0.12 9.25 1.91
C PHE A 83 1.18 10.01 2.04
N HIS A 84 1.60 10.66 0.97
CA HIS A 84 2.58 11.73 1.04
C HIS A 84 2.31 12.69 -0.12
N PRO A 85 2.68 13.96 0.01
CA PRO A 85 2.63 14.85 -1.14
C PRO A 85 3.45 14.25 -2.29
N SER A 86 2.90 14.24 -3.51
CA SER A 86 3.69 13.92 -4.68
C SER A 86 4.81 14.96 -4.82
N ALA A 87 5.97 14.53 -5.33
CA ALA A 87 7.06 15.45 -5.63
C ALA A 87 6.70 16.40 -6.79
N ASP A 88 5.80 15.97 -7.66
CA ASP A 88 5.43 16.69 -8.89
C ASP A 88 4.18 17.57 -8.65
N ASP A 89 3.25 17.16 -7.77
CA ASP A 89 2.10 17.97 -7.34
C ASP A 89 1.70 17.69 -5.87
N TRP A 90 2.03 18.64 -4.99
CA TRP A 90 1.71 18.57 -3.56
C TRP A 90 0.21 18.65 -3.21
N TYR A 91 -0.65 19.07 -4.15
CA TYR A 91 -2.11 19.08 -3.97
C TYR A 91 -2.80 17.82 -4.50
N ASN A 92 -2.08 16.98 -5.26
CA ASN A 92 -2.63 15.74 -5.77
C ASN A 92 -2.49 14.65 -4.70
N GLY A 93 -3.53 14.52 -3.87
CA GLY A 93 -3.60 13.60 -2.74
C GLY A 93 -3.93 12.16 -3.13
N ASP A 94 -3.24 11.61 -4.14
CA ASP A 94 -3.49 10.24 -4.59
C ASP A 94 -3.10 9.24 -3.50
N ALA A 95 -3.99 8.30 -3.20
CA ALA A 95 -3.66 7.18 -2.34
C ALA A 95 -2.57 6.32 -2.99
N ILE A 96 -1.61 5.84 -2.20
CA ILE A 96 -0.44 5.10 -2.68
C ILE A 96 0.38 5.97 -3.66
N SER A 97 0.65 7.22 -3.27
CA SER A 97 1.18 8.28 -4.13
C SER A 97 2.47 7.87 -4.86
N GLN A 98 3.34 7.11 -4.21
CA GLN A 98 4.57 6.60 -4.82
C GLN A 98 4.34 5.64 -6.00
N VAL A 99 3.29 4.81 -5.95
CA VAL A 99 2.91 3.93 -7.08
C VAL A 99 2.38 4.79 -8.24
N HIS A 100 1.55 5.79 -7.93
CA HIS A 100 1.00 6.70 -8.94
C HIS A 100 2.09 7.53 -9.63
N ASP A 101 3.05 8.06 -8.86
CA ASP A 101 4.22 8.77 -9.39
C ASP A 101 5.04 7.88 -10.35
N MET A 102 5.19 6.59 -10.03
CA MET A 102 5.93 5.66 -10.89
C MET A 102 5.17 5.34 -12.18
N ILE A 103 3.85 5.14 -12.11
CA ILE A 103 3.00 4.95 -13.30
C ILE A 103 3.11 6.18 -14.21
N SER A 104 2.97 7.38 -13.65
CA SER A 104 3.09 8.64 -14.39
C SER A 104 4.46 8.78 -15.08
N ARG A 105 5.56 8.38 -14.42
CA ARG A 105 6.91 8.37 -15.00
C ARG A 105 7.08 7.35 -16.12
N ILE A 106 6.41 6.20 -16.04
CA ILE A 106 6.40 5.20 -17.11
C ILE A 106 5.64 5.75 -18.32
N GLU A 107 4.46 6.35 -18.11
CA GLU A 107 3.61 6.87 -19.19
C GLU A 107 4.26 8.04 -19.95
N THR A 108 5.08 8.85 -19.26
CA THR A 108 5.75 10.03 -19.82
C THR A 108 7.15 9.75 -20.36
N SER A 109 7.76 8.61 -20.04
CA SER A 109 9.13 8.29 -20.46
C SER A 109 9.19 7.75 -21.89
N LEU A 110 10.04 8.36 -22.72
CA LEU A 110 10.34 7.92 -24.09
C LEU A 110 11.60 7.05 -24.20
N ASN A 111 12.34 6.85 -23.09
CA ASN A 111 13.61 6.12 -23.08
C ASN A 111 13.42 4.69 -22.56
N GLU A 112 13.76 3.69 -23.39
CA GLU A 112 13.59 2.26 -23.07
C GLU A 112 14.39 1.78 -21.85
N GLN A 113 15.62 2.28 -21.66
CA GLN A 113 16.43 1.92 -20.48
C GLN A 113 15.81 2.46 -19.19
N LYS A 114 15.27 3.69 -19.25
CA LYS A 114 14.53 4.27 -18.12
C LYS A 114 13.23 3.53 -17.84
N LEU A 115 12.51 3.11 -18.89
CA LEU A 115 11.28 2.32 -18.76
C LEU A 115 11.52 1.03 -17.98
N ASN A 116 12.55 0.25 -18.35
CA ASN A 116 12.87 -0.99 -17.62
C ASN A 116 13.19 -0.72 -16.13
N HIS A 117 13.98 0.33 -15.85
CA HIS A 117 14.28 0.74 -14.48
C HIS A 117 13.01 1.14 -13.71
N TYR A 118 12.10 1.92 -14.31
CA TYR A 118 10.85 2.32 -13.67
C TYR A 118 9.91 1.14 -13.47
N SER A 119 9.80 0.19 -14.39
CA SER A 119 8.96 -1.01 -14.24
C SER A 119 9.39 -1.88 -13.07
N LYS A 120 10.71 -2.09 -12.90
CA LYS A 120 11.26 -2.81 -11.73
C LYS A 120 10.97 -2.08 -10.43
N ARG A 121 11.10 -0.75 -10.46
CA ARG A 121 10.80 0.07 -9.30
C ARG A 121 9.32 0.03 -8.94
N LEU A 122 8.41 0.15 -9.91
CA LEU A 122 6.96 0.02 -9.71
C LEU A 122 6.60 -1.29 -9.02
N ALA A 123 7.14 -2.42 -9.48
CA ALA A 123 6.91 -3.72 -8.85
C ALA A 123 7.37 -3.75 -7.38
N LYS A 124 8.51 -3.12 -7.07
CA LYS A 124 8.99 -2.97 -5.69
C LYS A 124 8.04 -2.13 -4.83
N GLU A 125 7.55 -1.00 -5.36
CA GLU A 125 6.63 -0.13 -4.59
C GLU A 125 5.29 -0.84 -4.32
N ILE A 126 4.73 -1.55 -5.31
CA ILE A 126 3.53 -2.38 -5.12
C ILE A 126 3.77 -3.46 -4.05
N ALA A 127 4.92 -4.13 -4.09
CA ALA A 127 5.27 -5.15 -3.11
C ALA A 127 5.39 -4.57 -1.68
N LEU A 128 6.00 -3.39 -1.53
CA LEU A 128 6.10 -2.71 -0.23
C LEU A 128 4.71 -2.38 0.35
N VAL A 129 3.83 -1.85 -0.50
CA VAL A 129 2.45 -1.54 -0.12
C VAL A 129 1.71 -2.82 0.28
N ASN A 130 1.84 -3.90 -0.49
CA ASN A 130 1.22 -5.17 -0.15
C ASN A 130 1.71 -5.73 1.19
N VAL A 131 3.02 -5.67 1.47
CA VAL A 131 3.58 -6.08 2.76
C VAL A 131 3.04 -5.21 3.91
N ALA A 132 2.87 -3.90 3.70
CA ALA A 132 2.26 -3.01 4.68
C ALA A 132 0.80 -3.42 4.97
N PHE A 133 0.01 -3.76 3.94
CA PHE A 133 -1.35 -4.26 4.12
C PHE A 133 -1.39 -5.62 4.83
N ILE A 134 -0.45 -6.53 4.57
CA ILE A 134 -0.33 -7.79 5.31
C ILE A 134 -0.01 -7.53 6.79
N CYS A 135 0.92 -6.63 7.09
CA CYS A 135 1.23 -6.19 8.46
C CYS A 135 -0.02 -5.62 9.14
N ALA A 136 -0.72 -4.70 8.48
CA ALA A 136 -1.92 -4.06 8.99
C ALA A 136 -3.03 -5.08 9.27
N LYS A 137 -3.22 -6.04 8.36
CA LYS A 137 -4.13 -7.17 8.51
C LYS A 137 -3.83 -7.98 9.77
N HIS A 138 -2.56 -8.34 9.99
CA HIS A 138 -2.15 -9.10 11.17
C HIS A 138 -2.18 -8.29 12.46
N SER A 139 -1.89 -6.99 12.42
CA SER A 139 -2.03 -6.09 13.57
C SER A 139 -3.48 -6.12 14.10
N LEU A 140 -4.45 -6.14 13.18
CA LEU A 140 -5.87 -6.19 13.52
C LEU A 140 -6.45 -7.60 13.66
N SER A 141 -5.71 -8.67 13.32
CA SER A 141 -6.22 -10.04 13.36
C SER A 141 -6.38 -10.54 14.80
N ASP A 142 -7.61 -10.89 15.12
CA ASP A 142 -8.14 -11.48 16.35
C ASP A 142 -8.24 -10.59 17.59
N PHE A 143 -9.45 -10.02 17.75
CA PHE A 143 -10.18 -9.99 19.02
C PHE A 143 -11.46 -10.86 19.01
N PHE A 144 -11.86 -11.52 17.90
CA PHE A 144 -12.90 -12.57 17.89
C PHE A 144 -12.68 -13.59 16.77
N THR A 145 -11.70 -14.48 16.92
CA THR A 145 -11.80 -15.87 16.46
C THR A 145 -12.10 -16.75 17.68
N LEU A 146 -13.31 -16.58 18.21
CA LEU A 146 -13.98 -17.58 19.04
C LEU A 146 -15.29 -17.93 18.34
#